data_AF-A0A2V4E5V2-F1
#
_entry.id   AF-A0A2V4E5V2-F1
#
_cell.length_a   1.000
_cell.length_b   1.000
_cell.length_c   1.000
_cell.angle_alpha   90.00
_cell.angle_beta   90.00
_cell.angle_gamma   90.00
#
_symmetry.space_group_name_H-M   'P 1'
#
loop_
_entity.id
_entity.type
_entity.pdbx_description
1 polymer ?
#
loop_
_entity_poly.entity_id
_entity_poly.type
_entity_poly.pdbx_seq_one_letter_code
_entity_poly.pdbx_strand_id
1 'polypeptide(L)'
;MGMQVSTNINFAQKYSPKEILKCLINNGLNIYYQNMVTYLSPNDIDDYNWLNIDMKLFNLDEFINSHNVMDKVGIVMVYDNESGGNLLILLNYLSILLSMNRQYLFGEDIPDFNWYLKKMSVFLRNIKLSSIQCETIY
;
A
#
# COMPACT_ATOMS: atom_id res chain seq x y z
N MET A 1 -1.44 -11.81 -20.85
CA MET A 1 -1.93 -10.76 -19.94
C MET A 1 -2.24 -11.44 -18.62
N GLY A 2 -1.68 -10.93 -17.53
CA GLY A 2 -1.88 -11.50 -16.20
C GLY A 2 -2.94 -10.73 -15.45
N MET A 3 -3.73 -11.42 -14.64
CA MET A 3 -4.75 -10.80 -13.80
C MET A 3 -4.14 -9.70 -12.92
N GLN A 4 -4.67 -8.49 -12.98
CA GLN A 4 -4.35 -7.40 -12.06
C GLN A 4 -5.45 -7.33 -11.00
N VAL A 5 -5.06 -7.15 -9.75
CA VAL A 5 -5.98 -7.14 -8.62
C VAL A 5 -5.67 -5.93 -7.77
N SER A 6 -6.68 -5.10 -7.48
CA SER A 6 -6.48 -3.88 -6.70
C SER A 6 -7.57 -3.64 -5.66
N THR A 7 -7.21 -2.94 -4.59
CA THR A 7 -8.14 -2.38 -3.62
C THR A 7 -7.89 -0.89 -3.50
N ASN A 8 -8.93 -0.13 -3.82
CA ASN A 8 -8.91 1.31 -4.02
C ASN A 8 -9.81 1.94 -2.94
N ILE A 9 -9.23 2.74 -2.06
CA ILE A 9 -9.90 3.31 -0.90
C ILE A 9 -9.93 4.83 -1.08
N ASN A 10 -11.13 5.39 -1.25
CA ASN A 10 -11.34 6.82 -1.34
C ASN A 10 -11.67 7.39 0.03
N PHE A 11 -10.98 8.46 0.40
CA PHE A 11 -11.21 9.18 1.64
C PHE A 11 -12.28 10.26 1.45
N ALA A 12 -13.11 10.48 2.46
CA ALA A 12 -14.12 11.54 2.47
C ALA A 12 -13.52 12.93 2.79
N GLN A 13 -12.23 12.98 3.15
CA GLN A 13 -11.48 14.20 3.41
C GLN A 13 -10.01 14.00 3.01
N LYS A 14 -9.26 15.10 2.91
CA LYS A 14 -7.81 15.07 2.67
C LYS A 14 -7.07 14.56 3.91
N TYR A 15 -6.13 13.66 3.70
CA TYR A 15 -5.15 13.20 4.70
C TYR A 15 -3.74 13.38 4.15
N SER A 16 -2.79 13.74 5.01
CA SER A 16 -1.38 13.75 4.62
C SER A 16 -0.93 12.33 4.26
N PRO A 17 -0.39 12.06 3.07
CA PRO A 17 0.08 10.72 2.71
C PRO A 17 1.12 10.16 3.68
N LYS A 18 1.96 11.03 4.25
CA LYS A 18 2.89 10.66 5.31
C LYS A 18 2.20 10.17 6.58
N GLU A 19 1.12 10.84 6.99
CA GLU A 19 0.36 10.46 8.18
C GLU A 19 -0.36 9.14 7.97
N ILE A 20 -0.91 8.92 6.77
CA ILE A 20 -1.50 7.62 6.39
C ILE A 20 -0.45 6.52 6.45
N LEU A 21 0.75 6.73 5.88
CA LEU A 21 1.83 5.75 5.95
C LEU A 21 2.20 5.42 7.41
N LYS A 22 2.41 6.43 8.25
CA LYS A 22 2.69 6.24 9.68
C LYS A 22 1.56 5.47 10.37
N CYS A 23 0.31 5.79 10.06
CA CYS A 23 -0.85 5.10 10.61
C CYS A 23 -0.86 3.62 10.19
N LEU A 24 -0.59 3.30 8.93
CA LEU A 24 -0.53 1.93 8.44
C LEU A 24 0.58 1.12 9.13
N ILE A 25 1.79 1.68 9.23
CA ILE A 25 2.94 1.04 9.91
C ILE A 25 2.62 0.79 11.39
N ASN A 26 2.05 1.79 12.08
CA ASN A 26 1.64 1.65 13.48
C ASN A 26 0.54 0.59 13.69
N ASN A 27 -0.22 0.24 12.64
CA ASN A 27 -1.23 -0.81 12.65
C ASN A 27 -0.69 -2.17 12.18
N GLY A 28 0.64 -2.36 12.16
CA GLY A 28 1.29 -3.64 11.89
C GLY A 28 1.56 -3.92 10.41
N LEU A 29 1.48 -2.92 9.54
CA LEU A 29 1.90 -3.04 8.15
C LEU A 29 3.43 -3.18 8.07
N ASN A 30 3.90 -4.23 7.39
CA ASN A 30 5.32 -4.38 7.08
C ASN A 30 5.63 -3.73 5.72
N ILE A 31 6.82 -3.13 5.60
CA ILE A 31 7.28 -2.38 4.42
C ILE A 31 8.45 -3.06 3.69
N TYR A 32 8.88 -4.23 4.17
CA TYR A 32 9.93 -5.02 3.53
C TYR A 32 9.45 -6.42 3.19
N TYR A 33 9.98 -6.95 2.10
CA TYR A 33 9.79 -8.32 1.65
C TYR A 33 11.13 -8.90 1.25
N GLN A 34 11.46 -10.11 1.72
CA GLN A 34 12.74 -10.77 1.40
C GLN A 34 13.97 -9.86 1.64
N ASN A 35 13.98 -9.12 2.75
CA ASN A 35 15.01 -8.15 3.14
C ASN A 35 15.14 -6.92 2.21
N MET A 36 14.18 -6.68 1.32
CA MET A 36 14.17 -5.52 0.43
C MET A 36 13.00 -4.60 0.77
N VAL A 37 13.26 -3.29 0.73
CA VAL A 37 12.24 -2.24 0.73
C VAL A 37 12.11 -1.73 -0.70
N THR A 38 10.87 -1.72 -1.19
CA THR A 38 10.53 -1.23 -2.53
C THR A 38 9.68 0.02 -2.40
N TYR A 39 10.10 1.13 -3.00
CA TYR A 39 9.47 2.44 -2.79
C TYR A 39 9.60 3.35 -4.02
N LEU A 40 8.80 4.41 -4.07
CA LEU A 40 8.95 5.49 -5.05
C LEU A 40 9.78 6.63 -4.46
N SER A 41 10.70 7.16 -5.27
CA SER A 41 11.45 8.35 -4.91
C SER A 41 10.48 9.53 -4.66
N PRO A 42 10.74 10.41 -3.67
CA PRO A 42 9.96 11.64 -3.51
C PRO A 42 9.95 12.54 -4.76
N ASN A 43 10.99 12.42 -5.59
CA ASN A 43 11.14 13.17 -6.84
C ASN A 43 10.46 12.49 -8.04
N ASP A 44 9.87 11.30 -7.85
CA ASP A 44 9.10 10.61 -8.90
C ASP A 44 7.74 11.31 -9.04
N ILE A 45 7.56 12.05 -10.14
CA ILE A 45 6.32 12.79 -10.38
C ILE A 45 5.23 11.86 -10.93
N ASP A 46 5.53 11.10 -11.99
CA ASP A 46 4.53 10.24 -12.66
C ASP A 46 5.14 9.02 -13.38
N ASP A 47 6.44 8.75 -13.24
CA ASP A 47 7.07 7.62 -13.93
C ASP A 47 6.86 6.29 -13.20
N TYR A 48 6.53 6.33 -11.91
CA TYR A 48 6.33 5.14 -11.07
C TYR A 48 7.56 4.20 -11.12
N ASN A 49 8.76 4.77 -11.12
CA ASN A 49 10.02 4.06 -11.13
C ASN A 49 10.34 3.51 -9.73
N TRP A 50 9.81 2.32 -9.43
CA TRP A 50 10.03 1.64 -8.15
C TRP A 50 11.50 1.32 -7.92
N LEU A 51 12.05 1.86 -6.84
CA LEU A 51 13.41 1.61 -6.37
C LEU A 51 13.40 0.49 -5.34
N ASN A 52 14.50 -0.28 -5.30
CA ASN A 52 14.70 -1.36 -4.35
C ASN A 52 15.98 -1.10 -3.55
N ILE A 53 15.92 -1.27 -2.24
CA ILE A 53 17.08 -1.15 -1.35
C ILE A 53 17.02 -2.22 -0.25
N ASP A 54 18.18 -2.67 0.22
CA ASP A 54 18.24 -3.56 1.38
C ASP A 54 17.62 -2.87 2.61
N MET A 55 16.76 -3.58 3.35
CA MET A 55 16.07 -3.07 4.53
C MET A 55 17.02 -2.52 5.60
N LYS A 56 18.25 -3.06 5.70
CA LYS A 56 19.25 -2.60 6.67
C LYS A 56 19.84 -1.24 6.31
N LEU A 57 19.74 -0.84 5.04
CA LEU A 57 20.20 0.44 4.53
C LEU A 57 19.06 1.46 4.43
N PHE A 58 17.80 1.00 4.49
CA PHE A 58 16.65 1.87 4.39
C PHE A 58 16.38 2.62 5.71
N ASN A 59 16.40 3.94 5.65
CA ASN A 59 15.99 4.79 6.76
C ASN A 59 14.54 5.27 6.55
N LEU A 60 13.61 4.68 7.29
CA LEU A 60 12.19 5.01 7.20
C LEU A 60 11.89 6.46 7.58
N ASP A 61 12.55 6.99 8.60
CA ASP A 61 12.31 8.37 9.05
C ASP A 61 12.81 9.36 8.01
N GLU A 62 13.97 9.12 7.41
CA GLU A 62 14.50 9.93 6.30
C GLU A 62 13.59 9.86 5.07
N PHE A 63 13.13 8.66 4.71
CA PHE A 63 12.18 8.46 3.63
C PHE A 63 10.88 9.25 3.86
N ILE A 64 10.29 9.15 5.05
CA ILE A 64 9.07 9.90 5.38
C ILE A 64 9.34 11.41 5.40
N ASN A 65 10.49 11.85 5.91
CA ASN A 65 10.80 13.28 6.04
C ASN A 65 11.19 13.93 4.70
N SER A 66 11.69 13.16 3.73
CA SER A 66 12.07 13.66 2.40
C SER A 66 10.89 13.98 1.48
N HIS A 67 9.70 13.43 1.72
CA HIS A 67 8.48 13.82 1.00
C HIS A 67 7.98 15.19 1.49
N ASN A 68 7.20 15.94 0.72
CA ASN A 68 6.41 17.05 1.28
C ASN A 68 5.12 16.53 1.91
N VAL A 69 4.42 17.38 2.68
CA VAL A 69 3.15 17.02 3.35
C VAL A 69 2.08 16.57 2.36
N MET A 70 2.14 17.08 1.13
CA MET A 70 1.14 16.86 0.08
C MET A 70 1.58 15.86 -0.99
N ASP A 71 2.82 15.37 -0.92
CA ASP A 71 3.38 14.50 -1.95
C ASP A 71 2.82 13.09 -1.84
N LYS A 72 2.62 12.46 -2.99
CA LYS A 72 2.26 11.04 -3.04
C LYS A 72 3.36 10.21 -2.37
N VAL A 73 2.97 9.11 -1.75
CA VAL A 73 3.92 8.15 -1.16
C VAL A 73 3.67 6.80 -1.81
N GLY A 74 4.71 6.23 -2.43
CA GLY A 74 4.69 4.88 -2.96
C GLY A 74 5.61 3.97 -2.16
N ILE A 75 5.08 2.87 -1.63
CA ILE A 75 5.87 1.86 -0.91
C ILE A 75 5.23 0.48 -1.08
N VAL A 76 6.00 -0.59 -1.05
CA VAL A 76 5.43 -1.94 -0.99
C VAL A 76 4.98 -2.22 0.44
N MET A 77 3.78 -2.79 0.55
CA MET A 77 3.21 -3.26 1.79
C MET A 77 3.14 -4.79 1.80
N VAL A 78 3.39 -5.37 2.97
CA VAL A 78 3.36 -6.82 3.18
C VAL A 78 2.59 -7.13 4.45
N TYR A 79 1.63 -8.03 4.34
CA TYR A 79 0.91 -8.67 5.43
C TYR A 79 1.49 -10.06 5.69
N ASP A 80 1.64 -10.39 6.97
CA ASP A 80 2.13 -11.68 7.45
C ASP A 80 3.46 -12.12 6.79
N ASN A 81 4.28 -11.15 6.35
CA ASN A 81 5.54 -11.35 5.62
C ASN A 81 5.45 -12.08 4.27
N GLU A 82 4.25 -12.33 3.76
CA GLU A 82 4.05 -13.12 2.55
C GLU A 82 3.21 -12.39 1.50
N SER A 83 2.02 -11.92 1.88
CA SER A 83 1.02 -11.39 0.93
C SER A 83 0.98 -9.89 0.95
N GLY A 84 0.92 -9.26 -0.22
CA GLY A 84 1.04 -7.81 -0.26
C GLY A 84 0.96 -7.22 -1.64
N GLY A 85 1.50 -6.02 -1.76
CA GLY A 85 1.41 -5.30 -2.99
C GLY A 85 2.00 -3.91 -2.94
N ASN A 86 1.96 -3.25 -4.09
CA ASN A 86 2.35 -1.87 -4.22
C ASN A 86 1.25 -0.99 -3.62
N LEU A 87 1.62 -0.21 -2.61
CA LEU A 87 0.76 0.78 -1.98
C LEU A 87 1.10 2.16 -2.55
N LEU A 88 0.09 2.85 -3.03
CA LEU A 88 0.17 4.24 -3.46
C LEU A 88 -0.78 5.08 -2.62
N ILE A 89 -0.24 6.08 -1.95
CA ILE A 89 -0.99 6.96 -1.05
C ILE A 89 -1.00 8.37 -1.65
N LEU A 90 -2.20 8.88 -1.89
CA LEU A 90 -2.48 10.26 -2.27
C LEU A 90 -3.38 10.93 -1.23
N LEU A 91 -3.56 12.25 -1.36
CA LEU A 91 -4.29 13.06 -0.39
C LEU A 91 -5.70 12.56 -0.08
N ASN A 92 -6.41 12.08 -1.09
CA ASN A 92 -7.82 11.67 -0.98
C ASN A 92 -8.02 10.17 -1.22
N TYR A 93 -6.94 9.43 -1.38
CA TYR A 93 -7.03 8.13 -2.00
C TYR A 93 -5.84 7.24 -1.64
N LEU A 94 -6.10 5.97 -1.46
CA LEU A 94 -5.10 4.94 -1.26
C LEU A 94 -5.40 3.80 -2.24
N SER A 95 -4.40 3.43 -3.03
CA SER A 95 -4.46 2.27 -3.93
C SER A 95 -3.53 1.19 -3.43
N ILE A 96 -4.01 -0.04 -3.45
CA ILE A 96 -3.22 -1.23 -3.22
C ILE A 96 -3.32 -2.08 -4.46
N LEU A 97 -2.22 -2.20 -5.21
CA LEU A 97 -2.09 -3.19 -6.27
C LEU A 97 -1.55 -4.48 -5.66
N LEU A 98 -2.41 -5.49 -5.50
CA LEU A 98 -2.07 -6.78 -4.91
C LEU A 98 -1.21 -7.56 -5.90
N SER A 99 0.11 -7.54 -5.70
CA SER A 99 1.10 -8.09 -6.63
C SER A 99 1.93 -9.23 -6.04
N MET A 100 1.78 -9.53 -4.74
CA MET A 100 2.65 -10.46 -4.01
C MET A 100 1.85 -11.52 -3.26
N ASN A 101 2.18 -12.80 -3.50
CA ASN A 101 1.54 -14.00 -2.93
C ASN A 101 0.05 -13.79 -2.65
N ARG A 102 -0.73 -13.56 -3.71
CA ARG A 102 -2.14 -13.20 -3.60
C ARG A 102 -2.91 -14.26 -2.82
N GLN A 103 -3.81 -13.80 -1.98
CA GLN A 103 -4.76 -14.65 -1.29
C GLN A 103 -5.99 -14.84 -2.17
N TYR A 104 -6.43 -16.08 -2.28
CA TYR A 104 -7.54 -16.50 -3.13
C TYR A 104 -8.58 -17.24 -2.30
N LEU A 105 -9.83 -17.23 -2.77
CA LEU A 105 -10.86 -18.09 -2.22
C LEU A 105 -10.48 -19.56 -2.39
N PHE A 106 -10.81 -20.40 -1.41
CA PHE A 106 -10.36 -21.78 -1.37
C PHE A 106 -10.83 -22.56 -2.61
N GLY A 107 -9.87 -23.03 -3.41
CA GLY A 107 -10.13 -23.81 -4.63
C GLY A 107 -10.53 -22.99 -5.86
N GLU A 108 -10.44 -21.66 -5.79
CA GLU A 108 -10.84 -20.76 -6.88
C GLU A 108 -9.69 -19.83 -7.29
N ASP A 109 -9.69 -19.36 -8.53
CA ASP A 109 -8.78 -18.30 -9.02
C ASP A 109 -9.44 -16.92 -8.87
N ILE A 110 -10.05 -16.69 -7.71
CA ILE A 110 -10.73 -15.44 -7.34
C ILE A 110 -10.03 -14.84 -6.12
N PRO A 111 -9.52 -13.59 -6.21
CA PRO A 111 -8.87 -12.93 -5.08
C PRO A 111 -9.79 -12.78 -3.87
N ASP A 112 -9.29 -13.11 -2.68
CA ASP A 112 -10.01 -12.93 -1.42
C ASP A 112 -9.84 -11.50 -0.90
N PHE A 113 -10.65 -10.57 -1.42
CA PHE A 113 -10.66 -9.18 -0.95
C PHE A 113 -11.03 -9.04 0.54
N ASN A 114 -11.85 -9.95 1.07
CA ASN A 114 -12.25 -9.90 2.48
C ASN A 114 -11.05 -10.10 3.40
N TRP A 115 -10.10 -10.98 3.01
CA TRP A 115 -8.86 -11.18 3.75
C TRP A 115 -8.06 -9.87 3.87
N TYR A 116 -7.89 -9.14 2.77
CA TYR A 116 -7.15 -7.86 2.75
C TYR A 116 -7.87 -6.76 3.55
N LEU A 117 -9.19 -6.61 3.36
CA LEU A 117 -9.97 -5.61 4.09
C LEU A 117 -9.98 -5.87 5.61
N LYS A 118 -9.97 -7.15 6.02
CA LYS A 118 -9.86 -7.53 7.43
C LYS A 118 -8.52 -7.09 8.03
N LYS A 119 -7.40 -7.27 7.30
CA LYS A 119 -6.07 -6.79 7.74
C LYS A 119 -6.01 -5.28 7.87
N MET A 120 -6.72 -4.56 7.00
CA MET A 120 -6.82 -3.10 7.06
C MET A 120 -7.85 -2.58 8.07
N SER A 121 -8.65 -3.44 8.69
CA SER A 121 -9.84 -3.02 9.44
C SER A 121 -9.54 -2.02 10.56
N VAL A 122 -8.41 -2.14 11.26
CA VAL A 122 -8.01 -1.19 12.31
C VAL A 122 -7.70 0.18 11.71
N PHE A 123 -6.94 0.23 10.62
CA PHE A 123 -6.67 1.46 9.88
C PHE A 123 -7.98 2.09 9.35
N LEU A 124 -8.83 1.30 8.71
CA LEU A 124 -10.08 1.77 8.10
C LEU A 124 -11.05 2.39 9.12
N ARG A 125 -11.02 1.96 10.39
CA ARG A 125 -11.82 2.55 11.47
C ARG A 125 -11.36 3.94 11.89
N ASN A 126 -10.09 4.29 11.62
CA ASN A 126 -9.50 5.57 12.01
C ASN A 126 -9.61 6.65 10.92
N ILE A 127 -10.17 6.30 9.76
CA ILE A 127 -10.25 7.16 8.58
C ILE A 127 -11.71 7.35 8.18
N LYS A 128 -12.05 8.56 7.72
CA LYS A 128 -13.36 8.83 7.11
C LYS A 128 -13.32 8.36 5.67
N LEU A 129 -14.06 7.29 5.39
CA LEU A 129 -14.13 6.66 4.08
C LEU A 129 -15.28 7.26 3.25
N SER A 130 -15.03 7.44 1.95
CA SER A 130 -16.04 7.75 0.95
C SER A 130 -16.50 6.47 0.25
N SER A 131 -15.55 5.68 -0.23
CA SER A 131 -15.81 4.39 -0.87
C SER A 131 -14.62 3.45 -0.80
N ILE A 132 -14.89 2.16 -0.94
CA ILE A 132 -13.88 1.12 -1.16
C ILE A 132 -14.30 0.40 -2.44
N GLN A 133 -13.35 0.23 -3.37
CA GLN A 133 -13.55 -0.43 -4.66
C GLN A 133 -12.50 -1.53 -4.80
N CYS A 134 -12.95 -2.75 -5.04
CA CYS A 134 -12.11 -3.92 -5.27
C CYS A 134 -12.25 -4.32 -6.74
N GLU A 135 -11.13 -4.44 -7.45
CA GLU A 135 -11.12 -4.66 -8.89
C GLU A 135 -10.23 -5.82 -9.28
N THR A 136 -10.65 -6.52 -10.33
CA THR A 136 -9.88 -7.56 -11.00
C THR A 136 -9.96 -7.31 -12.50
N ILE A 137 -8.81 -7.19 -13.16
CA ILE A 137 -8.69 -6.86 -14.59
C ILE A 137 -7.88 -7.98 -15.27
N TYR A 138 -8.39 -8.51 -16.39
CA TYR A 138 -7.78 -9.59 -17.18
C TYR A 138 -7.11 -9.09 -18.46
#